data_AF-A0A9C9GHE4-F1
#
_entry.id   AF-A0A9C9GHE4-F1
#
_cell.length_a   1.000
_cell.length_b   1.000
_cell.length_c   1.000
_cell.angle_alpha   90.00
_cell.angle_beta   90.00
_cell.angle_gamma   90.00
#
_symmetry.space_group_name_H-M   'P 1'
#
loop_
_entity.id
_entity.type
_entity.pdbx_description
1 polymer ?
#
loop_
_entity_poly.entity_id
_entity_poly.type
_entity_poly.pdbx_seq_one_letter_code
_entity_poly.pdbx_strand_id
1 'polypeptide(L)' 'MNASEIKKMSTIERLQAMEAIWETLLYDETEIDSPEWHRGILEERRKKIDNGEGTFFSIGELKKRHRK' A
#
# COMPACT_ATOMS: atom_id res chain seq x y z
N MET A 1 13.29 18.95 1.35
CA MET A 1 12.56 19.11 0.09
C MET A 1 11.15 19.58 0.38
N ASN A 2 10.71 20.67 -0.23
CA ASN A 2 9.33 21.14 -0.18
C ASN A 2 8.60 20.89 -1.51
N ALA A 3 7.27 20.97 -1.50
CA ALA A 3 6.47 20.71 -2.69
C ALA A 3 6.80 21.67 -3.85
N SER A 4 7.23 22.90 -3.57
CA SER A 4 7.64 23.87 -4.59
C SER A 4 8.95 23.50 -5.30
N GLU A 5 9.88 22.84 -4.62
CA GLU A 5 11.12 22.32 -5.21
C GLU A 5 10.85 21.09 -6.07
N ILE A 6 10.02 20.17 -5.60
CA ILE A 6 9.63 18.94 -6.32
C ILE A 6 8.87 19.28 -7.63
N LYS A 7 8.10 20.37 -7.64
CA LYS A 7 7.42 20.85 -8.85
C LYS A 7 8.39 21.31 -9.96
N LYS A 8 9.61 21.72 -9.61
CA LYS A 8 10.63 22.14 -10.59
C LYS A 8 11.35 20.96 -11.23
N MET A 9 11.29 19.78 -10.62
CA MET A 9 11.86 18.55 -11.17
C MET A 9 11.09 18.09 -12.41
N SER A 10 11.80 17.46 -13.34
CA SER A 10 11.19 16.65 -14.39
C SER A 10 10.44 15.45 -13.81
N THR A 11 9.58 14.82 -14.62
CA THR A 11 8.88 13.60 -14.19
C THR A 11 9.85 12.47 -13.85
N ILE A 12 10.96 12.34 -14.60
CA ILE A 12 11.97 11.29 -14.36
C ILE A 12 12.64 11.50 -13.00
N GLU A 13 13.08 12.73 -12.70
CA GLU A 13 13.72 13.07 -11.44
C GLU A 13 12.77 12.86 -10.24
N ARG A 14 11.47 13.19 -10.39
CA ARG A 14 10.48 12.91 -9.35
C ARG A 14 10.33 11.41 -9.07
N LEU A 15 10.31 10.59 -10.12
CA LEU A 15 10.20 9.14 -9.97
C LEU A 15 11.46 8.57 -9.30
N GLN A 16 12.65 9.00 -9.72
CA GLN A 16 13.91 8.59 -9.09
C GLN A 16 13.97 9.00 -7.60
N ALA A 17 13.54 10.21 -7.27
CA ALA A 17 13.46 10.66 -5.89
C ALA A 17 12.46 9.82 -5.07
N MET A 18 11.32 9.45 -5.66
CA MET A 18 10.33 8.58 -5.00
C MET A 18 10.89 7.18 -4.73
N GLU A 19 11.61 6.58 -5.69
CA GLU A 19 12.26 5.28 -5.53
C GLU A 19 13.34 5.33 -4.44
N ALA A 20 14.18 6.37 -4.42
CA ALA A 20 15.22 6.52 -3.39
C ALA A 20 14.61 6.68 -1.98
N ILE A 21 13.53 7.45 -1.84
CA ILE A 21 12.80 7.56 -0.57
C ILE A 21 12.22 6.20 -0.19
N TRP A 22 11.62 5.48 -1.14
CA TRP A 22 11.04 4.17 -0.88
C TRP A 22 12.10 3.16 -0.42
N GLU A 23 13.28 3.15 -1.04
CA GLU A 23 14.41 2.31 -0.65
C GLU A 23 14.84 2.59 0.80
N THR A 24 14.92 3.86 1.20
CA THR A 24 15.24 4.20 2.60
C THR A 24 14.19 3.65 3.57
N LEU A 25 12.90 3.70 3.24
CA LEU A 25 11.82 3.22 4.10
C LEU A 25 11.78 1.69 4.20
N LEU A 26 12.30 0.97 3.21
CA LEU A 26 12.35 -0.50 3.24
C LEU A 26 13.44 -1.03 4.17
N TYR A 27 14.55 -0.30 4.29
CA TYR A 27 15.73 -0.74 5.04
C TYR A 27 15.96 0.05 6.34
N ASP A 28 15.22 1.13 6.58
CA ASP A 28 15.18 1.78 7.89
C ASP A 28 14.51 0.87 8.92
N GLU A 29 15.16 0.67 10.05
CA GLU A 29 14.69 -0.19 11.16
C GLU A 29 13.52 0.43 11.96
N THR A 30 13.02 1.59 11.56
CA THR A 30 11.82 2.18 12.16
C THR A 30 10.59 1.37 11.79
N GLU A 31 10.27 0.38 12.63
CA GLU A 31 8.97 -0.27 12.62
C GLU A 31 7.89 0.76 12.94
N ILE A 32 7.08 1.09 11.93
CA ILE A 32 5.88 1.90 12.12
C ILE A 32 4.76 0.95 12.56
N ASP A 33 4.32 1.09 13.81
CA ASP A 33 3.18 0.34 14.30
C ASP A 33 1.95 0.61 13.43
N SER A 34 1.23 -0.46 13.11
CA SER A 34 -0.08 -0.33 12.48
C SER A 34 -1.01 0.47 13.39
N PRO A 35 -1.80 1.42 12.85
CA PRO A 35 -2.77 2.15 13.65
C PRO A 35 -3.75 1.22 14.38
N GLU A 36 -4.17 1.56 15.59
CA GLU A 36 -5.05 0.70 16.41
C GLU A 36 -6.37 0.36 15.70
N TRP A 37 -6.94 1.28 14.93
CA TRP A 37 -8.16 1.01 14.15
C TRP A 37 -7.97 -0.12 13.12
N HIS A 38 -6.75 -0.32 12.62
CA HIS A 38 -6.45 -1.34 11.62
C HIS A 38 -6.68 -2.74 12.21
N ARG A 39 -6.36 -2.94 13.49
CA ARG A 39 -6.61 -4.19 14.22
C ARG A 39 -8.10 -4.56 14.18
N GLY A 40 -8.98 -3.62 14.50
CA GLY A 40 -10.43 -3.86 14.50
C GLY A 40 -10.97 -4.30 13.13
N ILE A 41 -10.47 -3.70 12.05
CA ILE A 41 -10.85 -4.09 10.68
C ILE A 41 -10.36 -5.51 10.35
N LEU A 42 -9.11 -5.85 10.74
CA LEU A 42 -8.57 -7.19 10.51
C LEU A 42 -9.35 -8.25 11.28
N GLU A 43 -9.75 -7.96 12.52
CA GLU A 43 -10.59 -8.86 13.33
C GLU A 43 -11.97 -9.07 12.71
N GLU A 44 -12.64 -8.01 12.25
CA GLU A 44 -13.93 -8.13 11.56
C GLU A 44 -13.81 -8.99 10.29
N ARG A 45 -12.77 -8.76 9.49
CA ARG A 45 -12.50 -9.54 8.28
C ARG A 45 -12.20 -11.00 8.60
N ARG A 46 -11.42 -11.26 9.66
CA ARG A 46 -11.13 -12.62 10.13
C ARG A 46 -12.41 -13.34 10.52
N LYS A 47 -13.28 -12.72 11.31
CA LYS A 47 -14.58 -13.30 11.70
C LYS A 47 -15.45 -13.67 10.49
N LYS A 48 -15.51 -12.82 9.46
CA LYS A 48 -16.24 -13.13 8.22
C LYS A 48 -15.67 -14.36 7.52
N ILE A 49 -14.35 -14.51 7.48
CA ILE A 49 -13.69 -15.68 6.89
C ILE A 49 -14.03 -16.94 7.69
N ASP A 50 -13.90 -16.88 9.02
CA ASP A 50 -14.11 -18.01 9.91
C ASP A 50 -15.59 -18.46 9.92
N ASN A 51 -16.52 -17.53 9.74
CA ASN A 51 -17.96 -17.82 9.59
C ASN A 51 -18.36 -18.32 8.18
N GLY A 52 -17.42 -18.40 7.23
CA GLY A 52 -17.70 -18.80 5.84
C GLY A 52 -18.38 -17.72 4.99
N GLU A 53 -18.46 -16.48 5.48
CA GLU A 53 -19.03 -15.32 4.78
C GLU A 53 -18.00 -14.57 3.93
N GLY A 54 -16.72 -14.97 4.02
CA GLY A 54 -15.63 -14.40 3.24
C GLY A 54 -15.77 -14.71 1.74
N THR A 55 -15.71 -13.67 0.91
CA THR A 55 -15.61 -13.81 -0.55
C THR A 55 -14.16 -13.66 -0.97
N PHE A 56 -13.69 -14.57 -1.82
CA PHE A 56 -12.32 -14.59 -2.31
C PHE A 56 -12.32 -14.53 -3.84
N PHE A 57 -11.27 -13.92 -4.38
CA PHE A 57 -11.02 -13.89 -5.81
C PHE A 57 -9.64 -14.47 -6.05
N SER A 58 -9.53 -15.33 -7.05
CA SER A 58 -8.25 -15.68 -7.64
C SER A 58 -7.61 -14.45 -8.29
N ILE A 59 -6.28 -14.46 -8.40
CA ILE A 59 -5.53 -13.44 -9.13
C ILE A 59 -6.03 -13.32 -10.59
N GLY A 60 -6.45 -14.43 -11.19
CA GLY A 60 -7.02 -14.45 -12.54
C GLY A 60 -8.34 -13.68 -12.65
N GLU A 61 -9.26 -13.88 -11.69
CA GLU A 61 -10.54 -13.14 -11.62
C GLU A 61 -10.31 -11.65 -11.38
N LEU A 62 -9.38 -11.30 -10.49
CA LEU A 62 -9.01 -9.92 -10.23
C LEU A 62 -8.48 -9.23 -11.50
N LYS A 63 -7.56 -9.89 -12.23
CA LYS A 63 -7.01 -9.38 -13.48
C LYS A 63 -8.10 -9.18 -14.54
N LYS A 64 -9.07 -10.09 -14.66
CA LYS A 64 -10.19 -9.96 -15.60
C LYS A 64 -11.08 -8.75 -15.29
N ARG A 65 -11.33 -8.47 -14.00
CA ARG A 65 -12.19 -7.36 -13.55
C ARG A 65 -11.56 -5.98 -13.77
N HIS A 66 -10.24 -5.88 -13.69
CA HIS A 66 -9.51 -4.61 -13.77
C HIS A 66 -8.68 -4.42 -15.04
N ARG A 67 -8.80 -5.33 -16.02
CA ARG A 67 -8.26 -5.11 -17.36
C ARG A 67 -9.06 -3.99 -18.03
N LYS A 68 -8.47 -2.81 -18.15
CA LYS A 68 -8.89 -1.80 -19.13
C LYS A 68 -8.47 -2.23 -20.52
#